data_AF-A0A7C3HSJ2-F1
#
_entry.id   AF-A0A7C3HSJ2-F1
#
_cell.length_a   1.000
_cell.length_b   1.000
_cell.length_c   1.000
_cell.angle_alpha   90.00
_cell.angle_beta   90.00
_cell.angle_gamma   90.00
#
_symmetry.space_group_name_H-M   'P 1'
#
loop_
_entity.id
_entity.type
_entity.pdbx_description
1 polymer ?
#
loop_
_entity_poly.entity_id
_entity_poly.type
_entity_poly.pdbx_seq_one_letter_code
_entity_poly.pdbx_strand_id
1 'polypeptide(L)'
;MPFGEQETDATVFWQDGTWRFRIWNNDNEGEVKGRELRIVVPLGQLAQGGKIRWFADAVDFDINGAFSQFPAQVVEIEKVEDGSGPRDFSEPLEGVYRGSVFEVFHGHPVLTETRAWTQALYEHFADTADLLVFYMSGRPDWTEGGARSSGSLAGGIRGIGIGNEWRPDTGNAGRLQGFQEVSWIDAYSCEKSGFSREFGPFDHYSLLMYLNGHELGHRWGILFDPSNRKAFPRISDNVHWLNELHHPAGFCETDPPCSSLMGGSVWEEAQPGFFVRRHRNGYLQKAGYGPLELYIMGLMGAEEVERLFVLKEARSEFRQGLGWGFAASREEFSIDDIIRDFGRRWPDPAHSQKEFNTVYVLFVLDGDELREDQLAKVQGIREAWIETFSQATLGRAAMVSRLEEKPASRLQVVSGNHQWVETGAAAEFPIVFRLVDEKGQPLTDRPVAVTLKGEGKLEPTEPRTDRNGQVQIRVTSGGEAGTLTVEAKADGVGKAEARIHVAPPAVR
;
A
#
# COMPACT_ATOMS: atom_id res chain seq x y z
N MET A 1 -36.17 -24.16 -37.95
CA MET A 1 -34.98 -24.34 -38.81
C MET A 1 -33.82 -24.62 -37.88
N PRO A 2 -32.97 -25.62 -38.12
CA PRO A 2 -31.79 -25.80 -37.30
C PRO A 2 -30.90 -24.59 -37.57
N PHE A 3 -30.54 -23.84 -36.53
CA PHE A 3 -29.41 -22.94 -36.61
C PHE A 3 -28.22 -23.81 -37.01
N GLY A 4 -27.70 -23.58 -38.22
CA GLY A 4 -26.53 -24.30 -38.71
C GLY A 4 -25.38 -24.13 -37.73
N GLU A 5 -24.52 -25.15 -37.65
CA GLU A 5 -23.26 -25.05 -36.94
C GLU A 5 -22.56 -23.76 -37.40
N GLN A 6 -22.50 -22.76 -36.52
CA GLN A 6 -21.63 -21.62 -36.72
C GLN A 6 -20.23 -22.09 -36.36
N GLU A 7 -19.39 -22.22 -37.37
CA GLU A 7 -17.96 -22.43 -37.17
C GLU A 7 -17.38 -21.09 -36.70
N THR A 8 -17.04 -21.03 -35.41
CA THR A 8 -16.26 -19.94 -34.86
C THR A 8 -14.80 -20.27 -35.09
N ASP A 9 -14.22 -19.67 -36.13
CA ASP A 9 -12.80 -19.77 -36.39
C ASP A 9 -12.03 -18.73 -35.58
N ALA A 10 -10.96 -19.18 -34.92
CA ALA A 10 -10.01 -18.31 -34.26
C ALA A 10 -8.67 -18.41 -34.99
N THR A 11 -8.20 -17.29 -35.53
CA THR A 11 -6.89 -17.25 -36.20
C THR A 11 -5.93 -16.39 -35.39
N VAL A 12 -4.74 -16.94 -35.17
CA VAL A 12 -3.63 -16.26 -34.49
C VAL A 12 -2.62 -15.88 -35.56
N PHE A 13 -2.30 -14.60 -35.65
CA PHE A 13 -1.30 -14.12 -36.59
C PHE A 13 -0.53 -12.93 -36.03
N TRP A 14 0.66 -12.72 -36.58
CA TRP A 14 1.56 -11.65 -36.19
C TRP A 14 1.48 -10.52 -37.21
N GLN A 15 1.13 -9.31 -36.75
CA GLN A 15 1.03 -8.13 -37.62
C GLN A 15 1.37 -6.87 -36.82
N ASP A 16 2.21 -6.00 -37.38
CA ASP A 16 2.62 -4.71 -36.80
C ASP A 16 3.13 -4.80 -35.35
N GLY A 17 3.94 -5.82 -35.06
CA GLY A 17 4.62 -5.95 -33.76
C GLY A 17 3.72 -6.42 -32.61
N THR A 18 2.52 -6.95 -32.88
CA THR A 18 1.66 -7.57 -31.85
C THR A 18 1.09 -8.90 -32.32
N TRP A 19 0.95 -9.88 -31.42
CA TRP A 19 0.13 -11.06 -31.66
C TRP A 19 -1.33 -10.64 -31.65
N ARG A 20 -2.03 -10.87 -32.76
CA ARG A 20 -3.43 -10.54 -32.91
C ARG A 20 -4.25 -11.83 -32.95
N PHE A 21 -5.25 -11.89 -32.09
CA PHE A 21 -6.29 -12.90 -32.15
C PHE A 21 -7.48 -12.31 -32.88
N ARG A 22 -7.95 -13.00 -33.91
CA ARG A 22 -9.16 -12.61 -34.61
C ARG A 22 -10.14 -13.76 -34.52
N ILE A 23 -11.28 -13.48 -33.90
CA ILE A 23 -12.42 -14.40 -33.79
C ILE A 23 -13.45 -13.90 -34.77
N TRP A 24 -13.93 -14.79 -35.62
CA TRP A 24 -15.03 -14.52 -36.54
C TRP A 24 -16.11 -15.57 -36.34
N ASN A 25 -17.36 -15.14 -36.40
CA ASN A 25 -18.47 -16.04 -36.65
C ASN A 25 -18.70 -16.03 -38.16
N ASN A 26 -18.52 -17.17 -38.80
CA ASN A 26 -18.95 -17.33 -40.18
C ASN A 26 -20.46 -17.59 -40.16
N ASP A 27 -21.25 -16.63 -40.62
CA ASP A 27 -22.56 -16.96 -41.17
C ASP A 27 -22.39 -17.49 -42.59
N ASN A 28 -23.35 -18.29 -43.06
CA ASN A 28 -23.32 -18.96 -44.38
C ASN A 28 -23.29 -17.99 -45.58
N GLU A 29 -23.13 -16.69 -45.36
CA GLU A 29 -23.08 -15.64 -46.39
C GLU A 29 -21.74 -14.87 -46.41
N GLY A 30 -20.79 -15.16 -45.52
CA GLY A 30 -19.40 -14.70 -45.62
C GLY A 30 -19.18 -13.21 -45.32
N GLU A 31 -20.06 -12.56 -44.56
CA GLU A 31 -19.89 -11.16 -44.15
C GLU A 31 -19.17 -11.08 -42.78
N VAL A 32 -17.93 -10.58 -42.76
CA VAL A 32 -17.11 -10.52 -41.55
C VAL A 32 -17.49 -9.33 -40.66
N LYS A 33 -17.99 -9.59 -39.45
CA LYS A 33 -18.13 -8.58 -38.37
C LYS A 33 -17.41 -9.07 -37.10
N GLY A 34 -16.27 -8.46 -36.76
CA GLY A 34 -15.50 -8.81 -35.55
C GLY A 34 -14.85 -7.59 -34.89
N ARG A 35 -14.84 -7.57 -33.55
CA ARG A 35 -14.10 -6.62 -32.71
C ARG A 35 -12.77 -7.24 -32.26
N GLU A 36 -11.70 -6.44 -32.26
CA GLU A 36 -10.35 -6.87 -31.85
C GLU A 36 -10.28 -6.97 -30.31
N LEU A 37 -9.78 -8.09 -29.78
CA LEU A 37 -9.53 -8.27 -28.35
C LEU A 37 -8.03 -8.55 -28.14
N ARG A 38 -7.38 -7.73 -27.31
CA ARG A 38 -5.94 -7.85 -27.00
C ARG A 38 -5.78 -8.63 -25.70
N ILE A 39 -5.10 -9.78 -25.76
CA ILE A 39 -4.65 -10.53 -24.57
C ILE A 39 -3.16 -10.79 -24.73
N VAL A 40 -2.39 -10.51 -23.68
CA VAL A 40 -0.95 -10.76 -23.60
C VAL A 40 -0.75 -11.92 -22.61
N VAL A 41 -0.13 -13.01 -23.03
CA VAL A 41 0.20 -14.17 -22.17
C VAL A 41 1.69 -14.49 -22.28
N PRO A 42 2.45 -14.59 -21.18
CA PRO A 42 3.86 -14.98 -21.22
C PRO A 42 4.04 -16.52 -21.28
N LEU A 43 5.15 -16.96 -21.89
CA LEU A 43 5.39 -18.35 -22.33
C LEU A 43 6.33 -19.17 -21.43
N GLY A 44 5.82 -20.19 -20.70
CA GLY A 44 6.57 -21.41 -20.29
C GLY A 44 6.26 -22.08 -18.92
N GLN A 45 7.09 -23.06 -18.53
CA GLN A 45 6.73 -24.22 -17.65
C GLN A 45 6.73 -23.98 -16.12
N LEU A 46 5.62 -24.33 -15.48
CA LEU A 46 5.44 -24.44 -14.02
C LEU A 46 6.12 -25.71 -13.47
N ALA A 47 6.88 -25.59 -12.37
CA ALA A 47 7.79 -26.59 -11.81
C ALA A 47 7.17 -27.93 -11.34
N GLN A 48 5.85 -28.12 -11.49
CA GLN A 48 5.13 -29.38 -11.20
C GLN A 48 4.01 -29.69 -12.22
N GLY A 49 4.24 -29.43 -13.51
CA GLY A 49 3.27 -29.80 -14.55
C GLY A 49 1.99 -28.97 -14.47
N GLY A 50 2.11 -27.65 -14.63
CA GLY A 50 0.94 -26.78 -14.66
C GLY A 50 0.24 -26.81 -16.03
N LYS A 51 -1.05 -27.16 -16.04
CA LYS A 51 -1.96 -26.90 -17.16
C LYS A 51 -2.30 -25.41 -17.17
N ILE A 52 -1.99 -24.70 -18.26
CA ILE A 52 -2.57 -23.37 -18.49
C ILE A 52 -4.04 -23.59 -18.88
N ARG A 53 -4.96 -22.94 -18.17
CA ARG A 53 -6.39 -22.99 -18.43
C ARG A 53 -6.83 -21.56 -18.75
N TRP A 54 -7.49 -21.40 -19.88
CA TRP A 54 -8.05 -20.14 -20.36
C TRP A 54 -9.56 -20.33 -20.47
N PHE A 55 -10.29 -19.28 -20.09
CA PHE A 55 -11.74 -19.18 -20.25
C PHE A 55 -11.97 -17.89 -21.03
N ALA A 56 -12.75 -17.95 -22.10
CA ALA A 56 -13.27 -16.77 -22.76
C ALA A 56 -14.79 -16.80 -22.59
N ASP A 57 -15.34 -15.84 -21.85
CA ASP A 57 -16.78 -15.61 -21.81
C ASP A 57 -17.13 -14.66 -22.96
N ALA A 58 -17.98 -15.12 -23.89
CA ALA A 58 -18.63 -14.23 -24.83
C ALA A 58 -19.84 -13.61 -24.12
N VAL A 59 -19.78 -12.31 -23.84
CA VAL A 59 -20.90 -11.51 -23.34
C VAL A 59 -21.33 -10.57 -24.45
N ASP A 60 -22.57 -10.73 -24.92
CA ASP A 60 -23.20 -9.70 -25.75
C ASP A 60 -23.73 -8.61 -24.82
N PHE A 61 -23.47 -7.34 -25.13
CA PHE A 61 -23.72 -6.20 -24.25
C PHE A 61 -25.22 -5.95 -23.97
N ASP A 62 -26.12 -6.62 -24.68
CA ASP A 62 -27.57 -6.45 -24.57
C ASP A 62 -28.34 -7.65 -24.00
N ILE A 63 -27.67 -8.71 -23.51
CA ILE A 63 -28.35 -9.89 -22.95
C ILE A 63 -27.76 -10.26 -21.56
N ASN A 64 -28.58 -10.15 -20.51
CA ASN A 64 -28.27 -10.72 -19.20
C ASN A 64 -28.31 -12.27 -19.26
N GLY A 65 -27.18 -12.91 -19.54
CA GLY A 65 -27.00 -14.36 -19.44
C GLY A 65 -25.82 -14.89 -20.27
N ALA A 66 -25.05 -15.84 -19.70
CA ALA A 66 -23.92 -16.49 -20.36
C ALA A 66 -24.39 -17.24 -21.63
N PHE A 67 -23.84 -16.87 -22.79
CA PHE A 67 -24.37 -17.34 -24.08
C PHE A 67 -24.03 -18.80 -24.41
N SER A 68 -22.95 -19.39 -23.89
CA SER A 68 -22.68 -20.84 -24.01
C SER A 68 -21.52 -21.26 -23.11
N GLN A 69 -21.68 -22.33 -22.34
CA GLN A 69 -20.54 -23.03 -21.74
C GLN A 69 -19.93 -23.96 -22.81
N PHE A 70 -18.82 -23.55 -23.41
CA PHE A 70 -18.04 -24.47 -24.24
C PHE A 70 -17.29 -25.47 -23.35
N PRO A 71 -17.31 -26.78 -23.67
CA PRO A 71 -16.50 -27.75 -22.93
C PRO A 71 -15.01 -27.46 -23.15
N ALA A 72 -14.24 -27.41 -22.07
CA ALA A 72 -12.81 -27.17 -22.14
C ALA A 72 -12.10 -28.28 -22.92
N GLN A 73 -11.37 -27.92 -23.99
CA GLN A 73 -10.41 -28.83 -24.62
C GLN A 73 -9.03 -28.69 -23.98
N VAL A 74 -8.45 -29.83 -23.64
CA VAL A 74 -7.06 -29.92 -23.18
C VAL A 74 -6.21 -30.22 -24.40
N VAL A 75 -5.34 -29.29 -24.78
CA VAL A 75 -4.33 -29.52 -25.81
C VAL A 75 -3.03 -29.88 -25.11
N GLU A 76 -2.49 -31.06 -25.40
CA GLU A 76 -1.13 -31.43 -24.98
C GLU A 76 -0.11 -30.77 -25.92
N ILE A 77 0.87 -30.08 -25.36
CA ILE A 77 1.98 -29.50 -26.12
C ILE A 77 3.15 -30.48 -26.02
N GLU A 78 3.55 -31.05 -27.15
CA GLU A 78 4.72 -31.95 -27.21
C GLU A 78 6.02 -31.23 -26.84
N LYS A 79 6.91 -31.95 -26.18
CA LYS A 79 8.22 -31.48 -25.72
C LYS A 79 9.11 -31.08 -26.92
N VAL A 80 9.47 -29.81 -27.02
CA VAL A 80 10.50 -29.32 -27.97
C VAL A 80 11.86 -29.36 -27.29
N GLU A 81 12.86 -29.98 -27.92
CA GLU A 81 14.22 -30.08 -27.38
C GLU A 81 14.99 -28.75 -27.46
N ASP A 82 15.58 -28.41 -26.30
CA ASP A 82 16.69 -27.53 -25.94
C ASP A 82 16.82 -26.12 -26.56
N GLY A 83 16.72 -25.10 -25.71
CA GLY A 83 16.88 -23.68 -26.08
C GLY A 83 16.28 -22.65 -25.10
N SER A 84 15.67 -23.08 -24.00
CA SER A 84 15.04 -22.19 -23.01
C SER A 84 16.06 -21.44 -22.13
N GLY A 85 15.97 -20.11 -22.06
CA GLY A 85 16.74 -19.28 -21.12
C GLY A 85 16.12 -17.88 -20.95
N PRO A 86 16.35 -17.20 -19.81
CA PRO A 86 15.86 -15.83 -19.59
C PRO A 86 16.45 -14.86 -20.62
N ARG A 87 15.64 -13.93 -21.09
CA ARG A 87 16.03 -12.91 -22.09
C ARG A 87 15.58 -11.52 -21.65
N ASP A 88 16.46 -10.55 -21.91
CA ASP A 88 16.22 -9.14 -21.69
C ASP A 88 15.86 -8.50 -23.03
N PHE A 89 14.68 -7.87 -23.11
CA PHE A 89 14.15 -7.22 -24.31
C PHE A 89 14.28 -5.69 -24.25
N SER A 90 15.05 -5.16 -23.30
CA SER A 90 15.27 -3.71 -23.16
C SER A 90 16.03 -3.05 -24.32
N GLU A 91 16.66 -3.84 -25.21
CA GLU A 91 17.24 -3.36 -26.47
C GLU A 91 16.72 -4.15 -27.70
N PRO A 92 16.63 -3.52 -28.90
CA PRO A 92 16.18 -4.20 -30.11
C PRO A 92 17.20 -5.25 -30.57
N LEU A 93 16.77 -6.51 -30.65
CA LEU A 93 17.57 -7.62 -31.17
C LEU A 93 16.98 -8.14 -32.48
N GLU A 94 17.80 -8.35 -33.51
CA GLU A 94 17.38 -9.00 -34.76
C GLU A 94 17.50 -10.52 -34.69
N GLY A 95 16.45 -11.27 -35.06
CA GLY A 95 16.48 -12.73 -35.17
C GLY A 95 15.10 -13.42 -35.07
N VAL A 96 15.04 -14.70 -35.46
CA VAL A 96 13.87 -15.58 -35.26
C VAL A 96 14.19 -16.58 -34.16
N TYR A 97 13.45 -16.51 -33.06
CA TYR A 97 13.63 -17.39 -31.90
C TYR A 97 12.57 -18.50 -31.88
N ARG A 98 12.99 -19.73 -31.56
CA ARG A 98 12.10 -20.90 -31.46
C ARG A 98 12.25 -21.50 -30.05
N GLY A 99 11.18 -21.48 -29.26
CA GLY A 99 11.15 -21.98 -27.87
C GLY A 99 10.27 -21.11 -26.95
N SER A 100 10.08 -21.53 -25.69
CA SER A 100 9.47 -20.69 -24.64
C SER A 100 10.42 -19.57 -24.25
N VAL A 101 9.99 -18.31 -24.45
CA VAL A 101 10.75 -17.12 -24.07
C VAL A 101 9.96 -16.36 -23.02
N PHE A 102 10.62 -16.02 -21.92
CA PHE A 102 10.04 -15.17 -20.88
C PHE A 102 10.88 -13.92 -20.71
N GLU A 103 10.19 -12.80 -20.59
CA GLU A 103 10.76 -11.51 -20.23
C GLU A 103 11.12 -11.48 -18.75
N VAL A 104 12.33 -11.06 -18.44
CA VAL A 104 12.71 -10.65 -17.09
C VAL A 104 12.34 -9.19 -16.94
N PHE A 105 11.20 -8.92 -16.30
CA PHE A 105 10.90 -7.58 -15.82
C PHE A 105 11.90 -7.25 -14.71
N HIS A 106 12.83 -6.37 -15.02
CA HIS A 106 13.80 -5.88 -14.05
C HIS A 106 13.08 -4.96 -13.07
N GLY A 107 12.66 -5.54 -11.94
CA GLY A 107 12.02 -4.83 -10.84
C GLY A 107 12.63 -3.45 -10.65
N HIS A 108 11.81 -2.41 -10.77
CA HIS A 108 12.30 -1.04 -10.68
C HIS A 108 13.04 -0.88 -9.35
N PRO A 109 14.34 -0.52 -9.34
CA PRO A 109 15.14 -0.45 -8.11
C PRO A 109 14.55 0.48 -7.04
N VAL A 110 13.70 1.41 -7.47
CA VAL A 110 12.90 2.33 -6.65
C VAL A 110 12.02 1.60 -5.62
N LEU A 111 11.62 0.35 -5.86
CA LEU A 111 10.84 -0.46 -4.92
C LEU A 111 11.62 -0.89 -3.67
N THR A 112 12.95 -0.77 -3.67
CA THR A 112 13.80 -1.14 -2.52
C THR A 112 14.13 0.04 -1.60
N GLU A 113 13.70 1.25 -1.96
CA GLU A 113 14.09 2.53 -1.33
C GLU A 113 12.99 3.13 -0.43
N THR A 114 11.97 2.35 -0.01
CA THR A 114 10.84 2.87 0.78
C THR A 114 11.26 3.61 2.05
N ARG A 115 12.43 3.27 2.62
CA ARG A 115 13.04 4.01 3.73
C ARG A 115 13.45 5.43 3.36
N ALA A 116 14.07 5.65 2.20
CA ALA A 116 14.43 6.99 1.73
C ALA A 116 13.18 7.87 1.57
N TRP A 117 12.05 7.28 1.16
CA TRP A 117 10.78 8.00 1.08
C TRP A 117 10.21 8.36 2.44
N THR A 118 10.31 7.45 3.43
CA THR A 118 9.91 7.78 4.80
C THR A 118 10.75 8.96 5.32
N GLN A 119 12.06 8.99 5.03
CA GLN A 119 12.93 10.11 5.41
C GLN A 119 12.48 11.41 4.75
N ALA A 120 12.23 11.40 3.44
CA ALA A 120 11.75 12.56 2.70
C ALA A 120 10.39 13.07 3.24
N LEU A 121 9.47 12.18 3.59
CA LEU A 121 8.20 12.55 4.23
C LEU A 121 8.46 13.31 5.53
N TYR A 122 9.31 12.77 6.41
CA TYR A 122 9.65 13.39 7.69
C TYR A 122 10.61 14.58 7.58
N GLU A 123 11.08 14.98 6.39
CA GLU A 123 11.72 16.28 6.20
C GLU A 123 10.70 17.41 6.25
N HIS A 124 9.49 17.18 5.75
CA HIS A 124 8.45 18.21 5.59
C HIS A 124 7.35 18.14 6.65
N PHE A 125 6.99 16.93 7.07
CA PHE A 125 5.83 16.67 7.93
C PHE A 125 6.23 16.32 9.37
N ALA A 126 5.33 16.62 10.30
CA ALA A 126 5.50 16.33 11.72
C ALA A 126 5.41 14.82 11.97
N ASP A 127 6.12 14.34 13.01
CA ASP A 127 6.14 12.93 13.40
C ASP A 127 4.83 12.51 14.09
N THR A 128 3.78 12.35 13.29
CA THR A 128 2.40 12.09 13.73
C THR A 128 1.88 10.74 13.30
N ALA A 129 2.49 10.09 12.30
CA ALA A 129 2.03 8.81 11.78
C ALA A 129 2.51 7.65 12.67
N ASP A 130 1.59 6.76 13.04
CA ASP A 130 1.92 5.46 13.61
C ASP A 130 2.18 4.44 12.50
N LEU A 131 1.48 4.57 11.37
CA LEU A 131 1.56 3.68 10.22
C LEU A 131 1.62 4.48 8.91
N LEU A 132 2.35 3.98 7.91
CA LEU A 132 2.34 4.53 6.55
C LEU A 132 1.84 3.52 5.53
N VAL A 133 1.17 4.01 4.50
CA VAL A 133 0.79 3.21 3.33
C VAL A 133 1.23 3.93 2.07
N PHE A 134 2.00 3.24 1.23
CA PHE A 134 2.55 3.79 0.01
C PHE A 134 1.80 3.27 -1.23
N TYR A 135 1.42 4.18 -2.11
CA TYR A 135 0.88 3.87 -3.44
C TYR A 135 1.70 4.57 -4.53
N MET A 136 1.65 4.04 -5.75
CA MET A 136 2.26 4.65 -6.93
C MET A 136 1.23 4.82 -8.04
N SER A 137 1.28 5.96 -8.74
CA SER A 137 0.43 6.26 -9.89
C SER A 137 0.73 5.34 -11.09
N GLY A 138 2.01 5.07 -11.32
CA GLY A 138 2.50 4.12 -12.32
C GLY A 138 2.59 2.70 -11.77
N ARG A 139 2.72 1.72 -12.67
CA ARG A 139 2.86 0.31 -12.30
C ARG A 139 4.31 -0.01 -11.95
N PRO A 140 4.63 -0.43 -10.71
CA PRO A 140 5.88 -1.11 -10.44
C PRO A 140 5.76 -2.52 -11.00
N ASP A 141 6.77 -2.97 -11.73
CA ASP A 141 6.81 -4.22 -12.49
C ASP A 141 6.89 -5.49 -11.62
N TRP A 142 6.33 -5.46 -10.42
CA TRP A 142 6.31 -6.58 -9.48
C TRP A 142 5.07 -6.68 -8.58
N THR A 143 4.09 -5.78 -8.71
CA THR A 143 2.91 -5.77 -7.84
C THR A 143 1.63 -5.97 -8.64
N GLU A 144 1.26 -7.22 -8.95
CA GLU A 144 -0.17 -7.54 -9.13
C GLU A 144 -0.83 -7.44 -7.75
N GLY A 145 -1.16 -6.21 -7.34
CA GLY A 145 -2.02 -5.92 -6.20
C GLY A 145 -1.53 -6.32 -4.81
N GLY A 146 -0.31 -6.82 -4.65
CA GLY A 146 0.30 -7.12 -3.35
C GLY A 146 1.33 -6.07 -2.93
N ALA A 147 1.25 -5.64 -1.67
CA ALA A 147 2.32 -4.92 -0.99
C ALA A 147 3.02 -5.85 0.00
N ARG A 148 4.21 -5.46 0.46
CA ARG A 148 4.88 -6.10 1.59
C ARG A 148 4.80 -5.21 2.81
N SER A 149 4.82 -5.80 3.99
CA SER A 149 5.01 -5.06 5.22
C SER A 149 6.48 -4.81 5.52
N SER A 150 6.79 -3.67 6.13
CA SER A 150 8.06 -3.44 6.81
C SER A 150 8.24 -4.33 8.05
N GLY A 151 7.16 -4.95 8.53
CA GLY A 151 7.08 -5.51 9.87
C GLY A 151 7.15 -4.42 10.95
N SER A 152 7.52 -4.82 12.16
CA SER A 152 7.69 -3.89 13.28
C SER A 152 8.98 -3.05 13.14
N LEU A 153 8.84 -1.73 13.20
CA LEU A 153 9.95 -0.76 13.20
C LEU A 153 10.20 -0.16 14.59
N ALA A 154 9.13 0.02 15.35
CA ALA A 154 9.11 0.51 16.71
C ALA A 154 7.81 0.08 17.37
N GLY A 155 7.79 -0.03 18.71
CA GLY A 155 6.53 -0.39 19.37
C GLY A 155 6.57 -0.73 20.84
N GLY A 156 7.75 -0.91 21.42
CA GLY A 156 7.89 -1.17 22.86
C GLY A 156 7.19 -2.42 23.39
N ILE A 157 6.62 -3.28 22.53
CA ILE A 157 5.95 -4.52 22.94
C ILE A 157 7.01 -5.53 23.39
N ARG A 158 6.76 -6.17 24.53
CA ARG A 158 7.61 -7.22 25.11
C ARG A 158 6.77 -8.36 25.68
N GLY A 159 7.44 -9.48 25.98
CA GLY A 159 6.78 -10.72 26.38
C GLY A 159 6.17 -11.43 25.17
N ILE A 160 5.37 -12.48 25.39
CA ILE A 160 4.61 -13.22 24.37
C ILE A 160 5.42 -13.68 23.14
N GLY A 161 6.75 -13.77 23.27
CA GLY A 161 7.65 -14.25 22.23
C GLY A 161 8.12 -13.16 21.26
N ILE A 162 7.65 -11.92 21.43
CA ILE A 162 7.91 -10.81 20.52
C ILE A 162 9.21 -10.11 20.91
N GLY A 163 10.17 -10.16 19.97
CA GLY A 163 11.35 -9.31 19.97
C GLY A 163 11.13 -8.10 19.08
N ASN A 164 10.73 -6.97 19.66
CA ASN A 164 10.69 -5.71 18.92
C ASN A 164 12.11 -5.13 18.82
N GLU A 165 12.71 -5.21 17.63
CA GLU A 165 13.92 -4.47 17.33
C GLU A 165 13.53 -3.09 16.81
N TRP A 166 14.01 -2.03 17.49
CA TRP A 166 13.98 -0.70 16.90
C TRP A 166 14.89 -0.69 15.68
N ARG A 167 14.34 -0.39 14.50
CA ARG A 167 15.12 -0.27 13.27
C ARG A 167 15.33 1.22 12.94
N PRO A 168 16.52 1.78 13.22
CA PRO A 168 16.86 3.13 12.76
C PRO A 168 16.79 3.22 11.24
N ASP A 169 16.72 4.45 10.72
CA ASP A 169 16.83 4.83 9.29
C ASP A 169 15.52 5.13 8.55
N THR A 170 14.50 5.59 9.26
CA THR A 170 13.20 5.99 8.66
C THR A 170 12.83 7.47 8.87
N GLY A 171 13.78 8.30 9.32
CA GLY A 171 13.63 9.77 9.44
C GLY A 171 12.68 10.29 10.54
N ASN A 172 11.82 9.44 11.10
CA ASN A 172 10.94 9.80 12.21
C ASN A 172 11.69 9.92 13.55
N ALA A 173 11.04 10.54 14.53
CA ALA A 173 11.55 10.72 15.90
C ALA A 173 11.16 9.56 16.85
N GLY A 174 10.73 8.42 16.31
CA GLY A 174 10.42 7.20 17.03
C GLY A 174 8.93 6.83 17.06
N ARG A 175 8.04 7.63 16.45
CA ARG A 175 6.61 7.34 16.44
C ARG A 175 6.20 6.31 15.40
N LEU A 176 6.80 6.32 14.21
CA LEU A 176 6.45 5.39 13.14
C LEU A 176 6.71 3.95 13.58
N GLN A 177 5.67 3.13 13.44
CA GLN A 177 5.67 1.79 14.00
C GLN A 177 5.80 0.71 12.91
N GLY A 178 5.31 0.97 11.70
CA GLY A 178 5.38 0.07 10.55
C GLY A 178 4.81 0.74 9.30
N PHE A 179 5.02 0.14 8.13
CA PHE A 179 4.43 0.61 6.89
C PHE A 179 4.16 -0.52 5.90
N GLN A 180 3.17 -0.30 5.06
CA GLN A 180 2.94 -1.08 3.85
C GLN A 180 3.80 -0.49 2.73
N GLU A 181 4.66 -1.31 2.12
CA GLU A 181 5.43 -1.00 0.92
C GLU A 181 4.53 -0.70 -0.28
N VAL A 182 5.11 -0.19 -1.37
CA VAL A 182 4.33 0.43 -2.43
C VAL A 182 3.42 -0.57 -3.15
N SER A 183 2.21 -0.12 -3.47
CA SER A 183 1.30 -0.80 -4.40
C SER A 183 0.90 0.10 -5.55
N TRP A 184 0.63 -0.49 -6.71
CA TRP A 184 0.04 0.23 -7.83
C TRP A 184 -1.42 0.62 -7.52
N ILE A 185 -1.75 1.90 -7.62
CA ILE A 185 -3.08 2.38 -7.23
C ILE A 185 -4.20 1.93 -8.18
N ASP A 186 -3.88 1.54 -9.42
CA ASP A 186 -4.85 0.99 -10.38
C ASP A 186 -4.83 -0.55 -10.45
N ALA A 187 -4.22 -1.20 -9.47
CA ALA A 187 -4.39 -2.64 -9.32
C ALA A 187 -5.86 -2.98 -9.02
N TYR A 188 -6.29 -4.16 -9.48
CA TYR A 188 -7.64 -4.67 -9.26
C TYR A 188 -8.05 -4.72 -7.76
N SER A 189 -7.09 -4.95 -6.85
CA SER A 189 -7.35 -4.92 -5.41
C SER A 189 -7.78 -3.54 -4.90
N CYS A 190 -7.35 -2.46 -5.57
CA CYS A 190 -7.68 -1.07 -5.22
C CYS A 190 -9.02 -0.60 -5.79
N GLU A 191 -9.76 -1.45 -6.50
CA GLU A 191 -11.07 -1.09 -7.03
C GLU A 191 -12.10 -0.95 -5.92
N LYS A 192 -12.96 0.07 -6.04
CA LYS A 192 -13.99 0.34 -5.03
C LYS A 192 -14.97 -0.83 -4.91
N SER A 193 -15.30 -1.45 -6.04
CA SER A 193 -16.22 -2.58 -6.11
C SER A 193 -15.95 -3.39 -7.36
N GLY A 194 -16.34 -4.66 -7.34
CA GLY A 194 -16.18 -5.55 -8.48
C GLY A 194 -16.69 -6.95 -8.17
N PHE A 195 -16.20 -7.92 -8.92
CA PHE A 195 -16.55 -9.32 -8.75
C PHE A 195 -15.31 -10.20 -8.82
N SER A 196 -15.01 -10.90 -7.73
CA SER A 196 -14.01 -11.95 -7.68
C SER A 196 -14.65 -13.29 -8.03
N ARG A 197 -14.03 -14.06 -8.90
CA ARG A 197 -14.49 -15.43 -9.23
C ARG A 197 -14.54 -16.34 -8.00
N GLU A 198 -13.70 -16.07 -7.01
CA GLU A 198 -13.52 -16.95 -5.86
C GLU A 198 -14.49 -16.64 -4.71
N PHE A 199 -14.93 -15.38 -4.55
CA PHE A 199 -15.80 -14.98 -3.42
C PHE A 199 -16.99 -14.12 -3.80
N GLY A 200 -17.19 -13.88 -5.09
CA GLY A 200 -18.33 -13.13 -5.60
C GLY A 200 -18.13 -11.61 -5.57
N PRO A 201 -19.24 -10.85 -5.49
CA PRO A 201 -19.17 -9.39 -5.53
C PRO A 201 -18.48 -8.83 -4.28
N PHE A 202 -17.76 -7.74 -4.45
CA PHE A 202 -17.18 -6.96 -3.37
C PHE A 202 -17.43 -5.47 -3.58
N ASP A 203 -17.43 -4.70 -2.50
CA ASP A 203 -17.55 -3.25 -2.52
C ASP A 203 -16.64 -2.59 -1.46
N HIS A 204 -16.76 -1.28 -1.28
CA HIS A 204 -16.02 -0.47 -0.28
C HIS A 204 -14.53 -0.83 -0.17
N TYR A 205 -13.87 -1.08 -1.31
CA TYR A 205 -12.45 -1.45 -1.39
C TYR A 205 -12.07 -2.71 -0.61
N SER A 206 -13.01 -3.66 -0.41
CA SER A 206 -12.83 -4.87 0.42
C SER A 206 -11.51 -5.62 0.22
N LEU A 207 -11.07 -5.80 -1.03
CA LEU A 207 -9.81 -6.49 -1.35
C LEU A 207 -8.60 -5.74 -0.78
N LEU A 208 -8.55 -4.42 -0.95
CA LEU A 208 -7.50 -3.59 -0.39
C LEU A 208 -7.63 -3.42 1.12
N MET A 209 -8.85 -3.41 1.66
CA MET A 209 -9.09 -3.36 3.11
C MET A 209 -8.55 -4.61 3.80
N TYR A 210 -8.68 -5.78 3.17
CA TYR A 210 -7.96 -6.98 3.58
C TYR A 210 -6.45 -6.74 3.53
N LEU A 211 -5.90 -6.25 2.40
CA LEU A 211 -4.45 -6.11 2.22
C LEU A 211 -3.86 -5.12 3.23
N ASN A 212 -4.44 -3.93 3.39
CA ASN A 212 -4.03 -2.95 4.38
C ASN A 212 -4.08 -3.57 5.78
N GLY A 213 -5.15 -4.30 6.12
CA GLY A 213 -5.27 -5.01 7.39
C GLY A 213 -4.17 -6.04 7.62
N HIS A 214 -3.89 -6.86 6.61
CA HIS A 214 -2.84 -7.87 6.66
C HIS A 214 -1.45 -7.24 6.80
N GLU A 215 -1.10 -6.29 5.92
CA GLU A 215 0.25 -5.72 5.87
C GLU A 215 0.55 -4.80 7.06
N LEU A 216 -0.45 -4.03 7.51
CA LEU A 216 -0.28 -3.22 8.72
C LEU A 216 -0.33 -4.09 9.99
N GLY A 217 -1.04 -5.22 9.96
CA GLY A 217 -1.11 -6.20 11.05
C GLY A 217 0.26 -6.79 11.43
N HIS A 218 1.16 -6.93 10.46
CA HIS A 218 2.56 -7.35 10.68
C HIS A 218 3.32 -6.44 11.65
N ARG A 219 2.84 -5.22 11.91
CA ARG A 219 3.35 -4.34 12.99
C ARG A 219 3.40 -5.04 14.32
N TRP A 220 2.36 -5.78 14.67
CA TRP A 220 2.27 -6.44 15.97
C TRP A 220 3.03 -7.76 16.01
N GLY A 221 3.52 -8.22 14.85
CA GLY A 221 4.37 -9.39 14.70
C GLY A 221 3.66 -10.69 15.05
N ILE A 222 3.92 -11.74 14.27
CA ILE A 222 3.66 -13.11 14.69
C ILE A 222 5.01 -13.76 14.99
N LEU A 223 5.78 -13.14 15.87
CA LEU A 223 7.11 -13.62 16.20
C LEU A 223 7.00 -14.49 17.44
N PHE A 224 7.08 -15.81 17.24
CA PHE A 224 7.43 -16.77 18.29
C PHE A 224 8.86 -17.19 18.02
N ASP A 225 9.83 -16.62 18.75
CA ASP A 225 11.24 -16.97 18.59
C ASP A 225 11.44 -18.51 18.61
N PRO A 226 11.81 -19.13 17.47
CA PRO A 226 11.99 -20.57 17.37
C PRO A 226 13.12 -21.08 18.26
N SER A 227 14.10 -20.24 18.58
CA SER A 227 15.24 -20.57 19.43
C SER A 227 14.87 -20.65 20.92
N ASN A 228 13.72 -20.07 21.29
CA ASN A 228 13.19 -20.08 22.66
C ASN A 228 12.06 -21.08 22.85
N ARG A 229 11.92 -22.09 21.96
CA ARG A 229 10.91 -23.13 22.09
C ARG A 229 11.10 -23.94 23.37
N LYS A 230 10.28 -23.63 24.36
CA LYS A 230 9.84 -24.58 25.39
C LYS A 230 8.66 -25.40 24.85
N ALA A 231 8.01 -26.20 25.69
CA ALA A 231 7.02 -27.22 25.31
C ALA A 231 5.80 -26.75 24.49
N PHE A 232 5.65 -25.43 24.26
CA PHE A 232 4.57 -24.83 23.48
C PHE A 232 4.51 -25.27 22.00
N PRO A 233 3.31 -25.53 21.46
CA PRO A 233 3.15 -25.91 20.05
C PRO A 233 3.63 -24.84 19.08
N ARG A 234 4.23 -25.28 17.97
CA ARG A 234 4.42 -24.38 16.82
C ARG A 234 3.06 -23.99 16.24
N ILE A 235 2.76 -22.70 16.22
CA ILE A 235 1.53 -22.15 15.65
C ILE A 235 1.78 -21.08 14.56
N SER A 236 3.04 -20.71 14.33
CA SER A 236 3.44 -19.71 13.34
C SER A 236 4.71 -20.11 12.57
N ASP A 237 4.88 -19.54 11.38
CA ASP A 237 6.12 -19.54 10.59
C ASP A 237 7.00 -18.29 10.80
N ASN A 238 6.73 -17.51 11.86
CA ASN A 238 7.32 -16.22 12.23
C ASN A 238 6.82 -15.00 11.44
N VAL A 239 5.91 -15.20 10.49
CA VAL A 239 5.31 -14.13 9.70
C VAL A 239 3.80 -14.25 9.73
N HIS A 240 3.28 -15.46 9.58
CA HIS A 240 1.85 -15.78 9.56
C HIS A 240 1.52 -16.89 10.56
N TRP A 241 0.23 -17.00 10.88
CA TRP A 241 -0.28 -18.18 11.57
C TRP A 241 -0.30 -19.37 10.61
N LEU A 242 0.13 -20.54 11.12
CA LEU A 242 0.09 -21.78 10.35
C LEU A 242 -1.35 -22.15 9.98
N ASN A 243 -1.56 -22.73 8.79
CA ASN A 243 -2.89 -23.14 8.35
C ASN A 243 -3.52 -24.19 9.28
N GLU A 244 -2.72 -24.93 10.03
CA GLU A 244 -3.14 -25.91 11.02
C GLU A 244 -3.70 -25.28 12.30
N LEU A 245 -3.44 -23.99 12.55
CA LEU A 245 -3.98 -23.28 13.70
C LEU A 245 -5.45 -22.97 13.46
N HIS A 246 -6.30 -23.33 14.42
CA HIS A 246 -7.66 -22.84 14.47
C HIS A 246 -7.67 -21.37 14.91
N HIS A 247 -7.95 -20.46 13.97
CA HIS A 247 -7.93 -19.03 14.21
C HIS A 247 -9.03 -18.28 13.47
N PRO A 248 -10.28 -18.33 13.97
CA PRO A 248 -11.37 -17.54 13.41
C PRO A 248 -11.15 -16.04 13.67
N ALA A 249 -11.49 -15.22 12.67
CA ALA A 249 -11.56 -13.78 12.80
C ALA A 249 -12.77 -13.37 13.64
N GLY A 250 -12.64 -12.30 14.44
CA GLY A 250 -13.78 -11.72 15.14
C GLY A 250 -14.81 -11.05 14.22
N PHE A 251 -14.41 -10.72 12.99
CA PHE A 251 -15.24 -10.07 11.98
C PHE A 251 -15.03 -10.73 10.61
N CYS A 252 -16.10 -10.84 9.83
CA CYS A 252 -16.12 -11.42 8.49
C CYS A 252 -17.11 -10.61 7.66
N GLU A 253 -16.71 -10.14 6.48
CA GLU A 253 -17.62 -9.41 5.59
C GLU A 253 -18.62 -10.32 4.91
N THR A 254 -18.22 -11.55 4.59
CA THR A 254 -19.10 -12.60 4.10
C THR A 254 -19.68 -13.41 5.25
N ASP A 255 -20.68 -14.26 4.95
CA ASP A 255 -21.32 -15.10 5.95
C ASP A 255 -20.25 -15.95 6.67
N PRO A 256 -20.07 -15.82 7.99
CA PRO A 256 -19.01 -16.50 8.73
C PRO A 256 -19.06 -18.02 8.53
N PRO A 257 -17.90 -18.70 8.62
CA PRO A 257 -16.71 -18.22 9.33
C PRO A 257 -15.58 -17.70 8.43
N CYS A 258 -14.90 -16.63 8.85
CA CYS A 258 -13.61 -16.19 8.29
C CYS A 258 -12.45 -16.61 9.21
N SER A 259 -11.29 -16.89 8.63
CA SER A 259 -10.02 -16.97 9.36
C SER A 259 -9.42 -15.57 9.54
N SER A 260 -8.57 -15.41 10.53
CA SER A 260 -7.91 -14.14 10.81
C SER A 260 -7.11 -13.58 9.62
N LEU A 261 -7.05 -12.24 9.56
CA LEU A 261 -6.21 -11.48 8.63
C LEU A 261 -4.76 -11.99 8.60
N MET A 262 -4.16 -12.38 9.72
CA MET A 262 -2.75 -12.80 9.72
C MET A 262 -2.51 -14.31 9.47
N GLY A 263 -3.55 -15.05 9.09
CA GLY A 263 -3.43 -16.46 8.73
C GLY A 263 -4.29 -17.40 9.57
N GLY A 264 -3.91 -18.67 9.58
CA GLY A 264 -4.68 -19.70 10.26
C GLY A 264 -5.86 -20.20 9.42
N SER A 265 -6.75 -20.93 10.06
CA SER A 265 -7.92 -21.52 9.42
C SER A 265 -9.07 -21.72 10.41
N VAL A 266 -10.26 -21.96 9.89
CA VAL A 266 -11.42 -22.35 10.69
C VAL A 266 -11.63 -23.84 10.50
N TRP A 267 -11.43 -24.60 11.59
CA TRP A 267 -11.45 -26.04 11.62
C TRP A 267 -12.66 -26.52 12.40
N GLU A 268 -13.37 -27.51 11.87
CA GLU A 268 -14.47 -28.18 12.54
C GLU A 268 -14.19 -29.67 12.62
N GLU A 269 -14.29 -30.26 13.81
CA GLU A 269 -14.16 -31.70 14.00
C GLU A 269 -15.48 -32.39 13.62
N ALA A 270 -15.54 -32.99 12.42
CA ALA A 270 -16.75 -33.66 11.94
C ALA A 270 -16.96 -35.02 12.64
N GLN A 271 -15.87 -35.66 13.06
CA GLN A 271 -15.86 -36.84 13.95
C GLN A 271 -14.49 -36.93 14.63
N PRO A 272 -14.34 -37.72 15.72
CA PRO A 272 -13.07 -37.81 16.44
C PRO A 272 -11.86 -38.05 15.52
N GLY A 273 -10.90 -37.12 15.55
CA GLY A 273 -9.67 -37.17 14.75
C GLY A 273 -9.84 -36.89 13.26
N PHE A 274 -10.97 -36.30 12.82
CA PHE A 274 -11.19 -35.87 11.45
C PHE A 274 -11.85 -34.50 11.34
N PHE A 275 -11.16 -33.62 10.64
CA PHE A 275 -11.44 -32.20 10.61
C PHE A 275 -11.79 -31.76 9.19
N VAL A 276 -12.80 -30.91 9.09
CA VAL A 276 -13.17 -30.19 7.87
C VAL A 276 -12.72 -28.75 8.02
N ARG A 277 -12.05 -28.22 6.99
CA ARG A 277 -11.67 -26.81 6.95
C ARG A 277 -12.84 -26.00 6.37
N ARG A 278 -13.46 -25.16 7.21
CA ARG A 278 -14.57 -24.29 6.80
C ARG A 278 -14.07 -23.04 6.08
N HIS A 279 -12.94 -22.51 6.51
CA HIS A 279 -12.31 -21.37 5.89
C HIS A 279 -10.79 -21.47 6.05
N ARG A 280 -10.07 -20.95 5.05
CA ARG A 280 -8.62 -20.77 5.09
C ARG A 280 -8.32 -19.35 4.66
N ASN A 281 -7.31 -18.74 5.27
CA ASN A 281 -6.87 -17.43 4.81
C ASN A 281 -6.40 -17.51 3.34
N GLY A 282 -6.98 -16.64 2.51
CA GLY A 282 -6.78 -16.62 1.07
C GLY A 282 -6.17 -15.33 0.51
N TYR A 283 -6.07 -14.22 1.26
CA TYR A 283 -5.74 -12.87 0.74
C TYR A 283 -6.87 -12.09 0.04
N LEU A 284 -8.14 -12.26 0.42
CA LEU A 284 -9.19 -12.11 -0.62
C LEU A 284 -10.48 -11.37 -0.23
N GLN A 285 -10.79 -11.09 1.03
CA GLN A 285 -11.92 -10.24 1.44
C GLN A 285 -11.69 -9.63 2.82
N LYS A 286 -12.26 -8.45 3.09
CA LYS A 286 -12.15 -7.77 4.38
C LYS A 286 -12.61 -8.71 5.52
N ALA A 287 -11.73 -8.87 6.50
CA ALA A 287 -11.94 -9.71 7.68
C ALA A 287 -11.30 -9.03 8.90
N GLY A 288 -11.55 -9.58 10.08
CA GLY A 288 -10.98 -9.09 11.33
C GLY A 288 -9.77 -9.88 11.81
N TYR A 289 -9.22 -9.41 12.92
CA TYR A 289 -8.23 -10.14 13.68
C TYR A 289 -8.91 -11.19 14.59
N GLY A 290 -8.22 -12.30 14.83
CA GLY A 290 -8.60 -13.31 15.79
C GLY A 290 -8.24 -12.91 17.23
N PRO A 291 -8.73 -13.65 18.23
CA PRO A 291 -8.58 -13.29 19.64
C PRO A 291 -7.11 -13.25 20.11
N LEU A 292 -6.26 -14.12 19.56
CA LEU A 292 -4.82 -14.12 19.87
C LEU A 292 -4.14 -12.86 19.35
N GLU A 293 -4.44 -12.41 18.13
CA GLU A 293 -3.91 -11.15 17.63
C GLU A 293 -4.46 -9.96 18.41
N LEU A 294 -5.76 -9.94 18.72
CA LEU A 294 -6.32 -8.85 19.52
C LEU A 294 -5.66 -8.77 20.91
N TYR A 295 -5.26 -9.90 21.50
CA TYR A 295 -4.43 -9.90 22.71
C TYR A 295 -3.03 -9.35 22.45
N ILE A 296 -2.35 -9.80 21.39
CA ILE A 296 -1.01 -9.34 20.98
C ILE A 296 -1.01 -7.82 20.65
N MET A 297 -2.08 -7.31 20.04
CA MET A 297 -2.31 -5.90 19.77
C MET A 297 -2.57 -5.10 21.05
N GLY A 298 -2.97 -5.77 22.13
CA GLY A 298 -3.33 -5.16 23.39
C GLY A 298 -4.73 -4.64 23.44
N LEU A 299 -5.61 -5.20 22.63
CA LEU A 299 -7.01 -4.81 22.52
C LEU A 299 -7.92 -5.76 23.30
N MET A 300 -7.45 -6.96 23.62
CA MET A 300 -8.19 -8.00 24.33
C MET A 300 -7.44 -8.45 25.59
N GLY A 301 -8.18 -8.68 26.69
CA GLY A 301 -7.67 -9.27 27.93
C GLY A 301 -7.33 -10.75 27.76
N ALA A 302 -6.48 -11.32 28.62
CA ALA A 302 -6.11 -12.74 28.51
C ALA A 302 -7.32 -13.64 28.80
N GLU A 303 -8.16 -13.22 29.75
CA GLU A 303 -9.41 -13.85 30.15
C GLU A 303 -10.47 -13.91 29.04
N GLU A 304 -10.34 -13.10 28.00
CA GLU A 304 -11.25 -13.07 26.85
C GLU A 304 -10.77 -14.00 25.71
N VAL A 305 -9.53 -14.48 25.76
CA VAL A 305 -8.97 -15.37 24.73
C VAL A 305 -9.42 -16.80 25.01
N GLU A 306 -10.36 -17.29 24.20
CA GLU A 306 -10.80 -18.68 24.25
C GLU A 306 -9.66 -19.66 23.99
N ARG A 307 -9.85 -20.93 24.40
CA ARG A 307 -8.87 -21.98 24.12
C ARG A 307 -8.73 -22.18 22.61
N LEU A 308 -7.50 -22.33 22.17
CA LEU A 308 -7.13 -22.52 20.78
C LEU A 308 -6.60 -23.94 20.61
N PHE A 309 -6.61 -24.42 19.37
CA PHE A 309 -5.97 -25.68 19.04
C PHE A 309 -5.23 -25.60 17.71
N VAL A 310 -4.21 -26.42 17.58
CA VAL A 310 -3.48 -26.63 16.33
C VAL A 310 -3.58 -28.10 15.93
N LEU A 311 -3.80 -28.36 14.64
CA LEU A 311 -3.77 -29.70 14.11
C LEU A 311 -2.33 -30.22 13.98
N LYS A 312 -2.13 -31.48 14.32
CA LYS A 312 -0.86 -32.21 14.17
C LYS A 312 -1.05 -33.40 13.26
N GLU A 313 0.01 -33.67 12.50
CA GLU A 313 0.05 -34.83 11.58
C GLU A 313 -1.14 -34.83 10.61
N ALA A 314 -1.59 -33.62 10.21
CA ALA A 314 -2.76 -33.46 9.36
C ALA A 314 -2.51 -34.07 7.98
N ARG A 315 -3.31 -35.06 7.62
CA ARG A 315 -3.27 -35.74 6.33
C ARG A 315 -4.63 -35.66 5.65
N SER A 316 -4.65 -35.22 4.39
CA SER A 316 -5.87 -35.21 3.60
C SER A 316 -6.42 -36.63 3.46
N GLU A 317 -7.70 -36.80 3.76
CA GLU A 317 -8.38 -38.09 3.75
C GLU A 317 -9.82 -37.90 3.27
N PHE A 318 -10.30 -38.81 2.42
CA PHE A 318 -11.71 -38.89 2.06
C PHE A 318 -12.41 -39.92 2.96
N ARG A 319 -13.51 -39.53 3.60
CA ARG A 319 -14.37 -40.43 4.37
C ARG A 319 -15.74 -40.52 3.76
N GLN A 320 -16.20 -41.74 3.47
CA GLN A 320 -17.54 -41.97 2.93
C GLN A 320 -18.59 -41.37 3.88
N GLY A 321 -19.50 -40.56 3.34
CA GLY A 321 -20.52 -39.85 4.11
C GLY A 321 -20.10 -38.49 4.68
N LEU A 322 -18.80 -38.19 4.75
CA LEU A 322 -18.27 -36.90 5.23
C LEU A 322 -17.51 -36.10 4.16
N GLY A 323 -17.06 -36.76 3.10
CA GLY A 323 -16.32 -36.11 2.01
C GLY A 323 -14.83 -35.96 2.31
N TRP A 324 -14.20 -34.97 1.66
CA TRP A 324 -12.80 -34.63 1.86
C TRP A 324 -12.59 -33.83 3.15
N GLY A 325 -11.61 -34.23 3.93
CA GLY A 325 -11.18 -33.55 5.14
C GLY A 325 -9.76 -33.96 5.52
N PHE A 326 -9.44 -33.83 6.79
CA PHE A 326 -8.10 -34.09 7.31
C PHE A 326 -8.18 -35.01 8.52
N ALA A 327 -7.53 -36.17 8.45
CA ALA A 327 -7.23 -36.94 9.65
C ALA A 327 -6.08 -36.25 10.38
N ALA A 328 -6.26 -35.93 11.65
CA ALA A 328 -5.28 -35.20 12.46
C ALA A 328 -5.50 -35.50 13.94
N SER A 329 -4.48 -35.27 14.75
CA SER A 329 -4.67 -35.04 16.18
C SER A 329 -4.76 -33.53 16.44
N ARG A 330 -5.46 -33.13 17.50
CA ARG A 330 -5.50 -31.71 17.93
C ARG A 330 -4.70 -31.53 19.21
N GLU A 331 -3.88 -30.51 19.24
CA GLU A 331 -3.17 -30.06 20.45
C GLU A 331 -3.83 -28.75 20.93
N GLU A 332 -4.45 -28.82 22.10
CA GLU A 332 -5.12 -27.69 22.77
C GLU A 332 -4.11 -26.85 23.53
N PHE A 333 -4.28 -25.53 23.50
CA PHE A 333 -3.51 -24.60 24.30
C PHE A 333 -4.33 -23.36 24.66
N SER A 334 -3.84 -22.59 25.63
CA SER A 334 -4.46 -21.35 26.09
C SER A 334 -3.48 -20.18 26.05
N ILE A 335 -3.98 -18.97 26.24
CA ILE A 335 -3.11 -17.80 26.41
C ILE A 335 -2.22 -17.94 27.66
N ASP A 336 -2.68 -18.63 28.71
CA ASP A 336 -1.87 -18.88 29.91
C ASP A 336 -0.64 -19.75 29.60
N ASP A 337 -0.74 -20.67 28.63
CA ASP A 337 0.41 -21.44 28.15
C ASP A 337 1.43 -20.53 27.45
N ILE A 338 0.96 -19.54 26.67
CA ILE A 338 1.81 -18.53 26.03
C ILE A 338 2.47 -17.64 27.09
N ILE A 339 1.70 -17.15 28.06
CA ILE A 339 2.18 -16.27 29.13
C ILE A 339 3.21 -16.99 30.00
N ARG A 340 2.99 -18.28 30.31
CA ARG A 340 3.93 -19.09 31.09
C ARG A 340 5.26 -19.26 30.36
N ASP A 341 5.22 -19.55 29.06
CA ASP A 341 6.43 -19.93 28.32
C ASP A 341 7.19 -18.70 27.77
N PHE A 342 6.48 -17.62 27.44
CA PHE A 342 7.03 -16.44 26.77
C PHE A 342 6.86 -15.11 27.54
N GLY A 343 6.22 -15.15 28.71
CA GLY A 343 5.96 -13.97 29.54
C GLY A 343 4.71 -13.21 29.14
N ARG A 344 4.22 -12.39 30.07
CA ARG A 344 3.04 -11.53 29.86
C ARG A 344 3.34 -10.47 28.82
N ARG A 345 2.34 -10.15 27.99
CA ARG A 345 2.40 -9.00 27.10
C ARG A 345 2.61 -7.72 27.91
N TRP A 346 3.56 -6.89 27.48
CA TRP A 346 3.79 -5.55 28.01
C TRP A 346 3.84 -4.52 26.87
N PRO A 347 3.20 -3.33 27.00
CA PRO A 347 2.24 -2.98 28.05
C PRO A 347 1.05 -3.94 28.07
N ASP A 348 0.27 -3.99 29.16
CA ASP A 348 -0.95 -4.80 29.18
C ASP A 348 -2.06 -4.14 28.32
N PRO A 349 -3.19 -4.83 28.06
CA PRO A 349 -4.27 -4.27 27.25
C PRO A 349 -4.88 -2.97 27.79
N ALA A 350 -4.86 -2.73 29.11
CA ALA A 350 -5.40 -1.52 29.71
C ALA A 350 -4.50 -0.29 29.45
N HIS A 351 -3.19 -0.51 29.33
CA HIS A 351 -2.19 0.53 29.11
C HIS A 351 -1.69 0.61 27.66
N SER A 352 -2.31 -0.13 26.74
CA SER A 352 -1.92 -0.13 25.33
C SER A 352 -2.56 0.99 24.54
N GLN A 353 -1.87 1.43 23.49
CA GLN A 353 -2.42 2.36 22.49
C GLN A 353 -3.74 1.82 21.90
N LYS A 354 -4.74 2.68 21.81
CA LYS A 354 -6.07 2.39 21.25
C LYS A 354 -6.44 3.27 20.06
N GLU A 355 -5.71 4.35 19.83
CA GLU A 355 -5.88 5.24 18.69
C GLU A 355 -4.59 5.24 17.89
N PHE A 356 -4.70 4.96 16.59
CA PHE A 356 -3.57 4.90 15.65
C PHE A 356 -3.79 5.91 14.53
N ASN A 357 -2.72 6.49 14.01
CA ASN A 357 -2.75 7.37 12.84
C ASN A 357 -2.07 6.73 11.63
N THR A 358 -2.83 6.47 10.55
CA THR A 358 -2.26 6.02 9.27
C THR A 358 -2.16 7.19 8.30
N VAL A 359 -0.99 7.42 7.70
CA VAL A 359 -0.81 8.39 6.61
C VAL A 359 -0.63 7.67 5.28
N TYR A 360 -1.34 8.14 4.26
CA TYR A 360 -1.29 7.61 2.90
C TYR A 360 -0.45 8.53 2.02
N VAL A 361 0.45 7.94 1.23
CA VAL A 361 1.33 8.66 0.31
C VAL A 361 1.17 8.07 -1.08
N LEU A 362 0.79 8.90 -2.04
CA LEU A 362 0.75 8.55 -3.45
C LEU A 362 1.95 9.17 -4.16
N PHE A 363 2.84 8.33 -4.68
CA PHE A 363 3.94 8.75 -5.52
C PHE A 363 3.50 8.88 -6.97
N VAL A 364 3.91 9.98 -7.59
CA VAL A 364 3.76 10.21 -9.02
C VAL A 364 5.15 10.09 -9.64
N LEU A 365 5.28 9.26 -10.67
CA LEU A 365 6.54 9.11 -11.39
C LEU A 365 6.91 10.42 -12.10
N ASP A 366 8.20 10.68 -12.25
CA ASP A 366 8.66 11.88 -12.94
C ASP A 366 8.18 11.85 -14.40
N GLY A 367 7.64 12.98 -14.87
CA GLY A 367 7.00 13.09 -16.18
C GLY A 367 5.53 12.61 -16.24
N ASP A 368 5.00 11.96 -15.21
CA ASP A 368 3.58 11.62 -15.12
C ASP A 368 2.77 12.75 -14.47
N GLU A 369 1.50 12.87 -14.87
CA GLU A 369 0.54 13.77 -14.22
C GLU A 369 -0.20 13.05 -13.08
N LEU A 370 -0.41 13.74 -11.96
CA LEU A 370 -1.31 13.27 -10.91
C LEU A 370 -2.74 13.28 -11.43
N ARG A 371 -3.36 12.10 -11.54
CA ARG A 371 -4.74 12.01 -12.00
C ARG A 371 -5.74 12.13 -10.86
N GLU A 372 -6.82 12.87 -11.10
CA GLU A 372 -7.87 13.11 -10.11
C GLU A 372 -8.59 11.82 -9.67
N ASP A 373 -8.73 10.84 -10.57
CA ASP A 373 -9.32 9.53 -10.26
C ASP A 373 -8.47 8.73 -9.26
N GLN A 374 -7.15 8.76 -9.41
CA GLN A 374 -6.23 8.10 -8.48
C GLN A 374 -6.24 8.79 -7.12
N LEU A 375 -6.26 10.12 -7.11
CA LEU A 375 -6.39 10.87 -5.87
C LEU A 375 -7.70 10.53 -5.16
N ALA A 376 -8.84 10.54 -5.87
CA ALA A 376 -10.13 10.16 -5.33
C ALA A 376 -10.14 8.72 -4.80
N LYS A 377 -9.46 7.80 -5.49
CA LYS A 377 -9.30 6.40 -5.06
C LYS A 377 -8.53 6.31 -3.73
N VAL A 378 -7.38 6.97 -3.59
CA VAL A 378 -6.62 7.01 -2.33
C VAL A 378 -7.44 7.62 -1.18
N GLN A 379 -8.22 8.67 -1.46
CA GLN A 379 -9.10 9.31 -0.47
C GLN A 379 -10.18 8.33 0.01
N GLY A 380 -10.85 7.62 -0.91
CA GLY A 380 -11.86 6.61 -0.58
C GLY A 380 -11.28 5.42 0.20
N ILE A 381 -10.07 4.98 -0.16
CA ILE A 381 -9.35 3.92 0.55
C ILE A 381 -9.03 4.33 1.99
N ARG A 382 -8.55 5.55 2.19
CA ARG A 382 -8.26 6.09 3.52
C ARG A 382 -9.51 6.12 4.39
N GLU A 383 -10.65 6.53 3.84
CA GLU A 383 -11.93 6.58 4.55
C GLU A 383 -12.44 5.17 4.89
N ALA A 384 -12.39 4.24 3.93
CA ALA A 384 -12.77 2.84 4.15
C ALA A 384 -11.89 2.17 5.20
N TRP A 385 -10.60 2.54 5.29
CA TRP A 385 -9.68 1.98 6.28
C TRP A 385 -10.03 2.38 7.70
N ILE A 386 -10.49 3.61 7.92
CA ILE A 386 -10.93 4.08 9.24
C ILE A 386 -12.07 3.21 9.78
N GLU A 387 -13.07 2.93 8.93
CA GLU A 387 -14.19 2.05 9.29
C GLU A 387 -13.74 0.60 9.47
N THR A 388 -13.00 0.07 8.49
CA THR A 388 -12.56 -1.34 8.47
C THR A 388 -11.69 -1.65 9.68
N PHE A 389 -10.76 -0.78 10.07
CA PHE A 389 -9.89 -1.04 11.22
C PHE A 389 -10.68 -1.14 12.53
N SER A 390 -11.71 -0.31 12.70
CA SER A 390 -12.63 -0.42 13.84
C SER A 390 -13.36 -1.76 13.83
N GLN A 391 -13.91 -2.20 12.68
CA GLN A 391 -14.58 -3.50 12.54
C GLN A 391 -13.62 -4.67 12.80
N ALA A 392 -12.44 -4.64 12.19
CA ALA A 392 -11.42 -5.67 12.31
C ALA A 392 -10.90 -5.84 13.74
N THR A 393 -10.99 -4.79 14.56
CA THR A 393 -10.62 -4.79 15.98
C THR A 393 -11.81 -4.90 16.93
N LEU A 394 -13.00 -5.22 16.44
CA LEU A 394 -14.24 -5.30 17.24
C LEU A 394 -14.57 -4.01 18.00
N GLY A 395 -14.22 -2.86 17.44
CA GLY A 395 -14.41 -1.54 18.04
C GLY A 395 -13.47 -1.23 19.19
N ARG A 396 -12.43 -2.06 19.42
CA ARG A 396 -11.49 -1.90 20.56
C ARG A 396 -10.37 -0.91 20.27
N ALA A 397 -10.17 -0.54 19.01
CA ALA A 397 -9.24 0.49 18.59
C ALA A 397 -9.86 1.37 17.50
N ALA A 398 -9.36 2.60 17.40
CA ALA A 398 -9.72 3.57 16.39
C ALA A 398 -8.52 3.87 15.49
N MET A 399 -8.82 4.12 14.22
CA MET A 399 -7.87 4.62 13.25
C MET A 399 -8.25 6.06 12.89
N VAL A 400 -7.27 6.94 12.81
CA VAL A 400 -7.39 8.25 12.19
C VAL A 400 -6.42 8.34 11.02
N SER A 401 -6.62 9.33 10.16
CA SER A 401 -5.66 9.66 9.12
C SER A 401 -5.47 11.16 9.06
N ARG A 402 -4.37 11.61 9.64
CA ARG A 402 -4.00 13.03 9.77
C ARG A 402 -2.54 13.19 9.36
N LEU A 403 -2.29 14.15 8.49
CA LEU A 403 -0.96 14.58 8.12
C LEU A 403 -0.81 16.04 8.56
N GLU A 404 0.21 16.32 9.36
CA GLU A 404 0.51 17.65 9.84
C GLU A 404 1.86 18.09 9.30
N GLU A 405 1.95 19.33 8.83
CA GLU A 405 3.25 19.89 8.47
C GLU A 405 4.10 20.12 9.73
N LYS A 406 5.44 20.09 9.62
CA LYS A 406 6.30 20.46 10.76
C LYS A 406 5.97 21.87 11.28
N PRO A 407 5.87 22.08 12.60
CA PRO A 407 5.61 23.40 13.14
C PRO A 407 6.81 24.32 12.93
N ALA A 408 6.53 25.55 12.49
CA ALA A 408 7.54 26.61 12.42
C ALA A 408 7.76 27.25 13.79
N SER A 409 9.00 27.62 14.09
CA SER A 409 9.40 28.17 15.40
C SER A 409 10.03 29.56 15.29
N ARG A 410 10.77 29.84 14.20
CA ARG A 410 11.43 31.14 14.03
C ARG A 410 11.48 31.57 12.57
N LEU A 411 11.12 32.83 12.34
CA LEU A 411 11.29 33.56 11.09
C LEU A 411 12.25 34.74 11.34
N GLN A 412 13.27 34.90 10.51
CA GLN A 412 14.28 35.97 10.68
C GLN A 412 14.78 36.53 9.36
N VAL A 413 15.21 37.79 9.36
CA VAL A 413 15.96 38.38 8.24
C VAL A 413 17.39 37.83 8.25
N VAL A 414 17.87 37.40 7.09
CA VAL A 414 19.23 36.85 6.89
C VAL A 414 20.11 37.82 6.12
N SER A 415 19.59 38.48 5.10
CA SER A 415 20.35 39.45 4.29
C SER A 415 19.43 40.48 3.61
N GLY A 416 20.04 41.50 3.00
CA GLY A 416 19.34 42.56 2.27
C GLY A 416 18.64 43.61 3.15
N ASN A 417 18.85 43.59 4.46
CA ASN A 417 18.33 44.62 5.36
C ASN A 417 19.17 45.91 5.29
N HIS A 418 18.55 47.06 5.55
CA HIS A 418 19.19 48.39 5.64
C HIS A 418 19.96 48.83 4.39
N GLN A 419 19.46 48.47 3.21
CA GLN A 419 20.00 48.95 1.94
C GLN A 419 19.57 50.38 1.64
N TRP A 420 20.34 51.07 0.80
CA TRP A 420 19.98 52.35 0.22
C TRP A 420 19.62 52.18 -1.26
N VAL A 421 18.54 52.81 -1.69
CA VAL A 421 18.05 52.76 -3.07
C VAL A 421 17.61 54.15 -3.52
N GLU A 422 17.83 54.47 -4.80
CA GLU A 422 17.29 55.69 -5.39
C GLU A 422 15.78 55.54 -5.65
N THR A 423 15.01 56.62 -5.58
CA THR A 423 13.58 56.62 -5.94
C THR A 423 13.34 56.00 -7.32
N GLY A 424 12.43 55.04 -7.41
CA GLY A 424 12.09 54.31 -8.64
C GLY A 424 13.04 53.15 -8.99
N ALA A 425 14.15 52.98 -8.27
CA ALA A 425 15.12 51.92 -8.54
C ALA A 425 14.84 50.63 -7.75
N ALA A 426 15.35 49.51 -8.27
CA ALA A 426 15.37 48.23 -7.56
C ALA A 426 16.53 48.18 -6.57
N ALA A 427 16.30 47.56 -5.41
CA ALA A 427 17.37 47.28 -4.45
C ALA A 427 18.41 46.33 -5.08
N GLU A 428 19.69 46.59 -4.81
CA GLU A 428 20.80 45.81 -5.37
C GLU A 428 20.77 44.36 -4.90
N PHE A 429 20.49 44.14 -3.61
CA PHE A 429 20.38 42.81 -3.03
C PHE A 429 18.92 42.49 -2.70
N PRO A 430 18.46 41.25 -2.91
CA PRO A 430 17.16 40.83 -2.41
C PRO A 430 17.16 40.82 -0.87
N ILE A 431 16.00 41.07 -0.28
CA ILE A 431 15.78 40.78 1.14
C ILE A 431 15.57 39.28 1.28
N VAL A 432 16.36 38.65 2.14
CA VAL A 432 16.24 37.21 2.40
C VAL A 432 15.72 36.99 3.81
N PHE A 433 14.62 36.26 3.94
CA PHE A 433 14.12 35.75 5.22
C PHE A 433 14.36 34.25 5.29
N ARG A 434 14.53 33.71 6.50
CA ARG A 434 14.68 32.28 6.75
C ARG A 434 13.72 31.80 7.83
N LEU A 435 13.02 30.71 7.53
CA LEU A 435 12.07 30.01 8.38
C LEU A 435 12.67 28.67 8.84
N VAL A 436 12.62 28.42 10.15
CA VAL A 436 13.15 27.20 10.76
C VAL A 436 12.22 26.63 11.82
N ASP A 437 12.36 25.34 12.11
CA ASP A 437 11.74 24.65 13.24
C ASP A 437 12.44 24.98 14.58
N GLU A 438 11.98 24.37 15.67
CA GLU A 438 12.54 24.55 17.01
C GLU A 438 14.01 24.11 17.13
N LYS A 439 14.42 23.13 16.32
CA LYS A 439 15.80 22.61 16.27
C LYS A 439 16.70 23.44 15.35
N GLY A 440 16.16 24.47 14.70
CA GLY A 440 16.88 25.30 13.73
C GLY A 440 17.01 24.65 12.36
N GLN A 441 16.28 23.57 12.08
CA GLN A 441 16.26 22.93 10.76
C GLN A 441 15.43 23.77 9.78
N PRO A 442 15.87 23.90 8.51
CA PRO A 442 15.14 24.66 7.50
C PRO A 442 13.78 24.03 7.22
N LEU A 443 12.74 24.88 7.11
CA LEU A 443 11.42 24.44 6.69
C LEU A 443 11.21 24.79 5.22
N THR A 444 11.19 23.77 4.37
CA THR A 444 11.05 23.89 2.90
C THR A 444 9.59 24.00 2.47
N ASP A 445 9.36 24.69 1.36
CA ASP A 445 8.09 24.86 0.66
C ASP A 445 6.96 25.47 1.51
N ARG A 446 7.32 26.35 2.46
CA ARG A 446 6.36 27.04 3.32
C ARG A 446 6.00 28.40 2.76
N PRO A 447 4.70 28.74 2.68
CA PRO A 447 4.28 30.07 2.27
C PRO A 447 4.71 31.11 3.31
N VAL A 448 5.29 32.22 2.84
CA VAL A 448 5.62 33.38 3.66
C VAL A 448 4.84 34.57 3.13
N ALA A 449 3.86 35.04 3.91
CA ALA A 449 3.10 36.23 3.57
C ALA A 449 4.01 37.45 3.70
N VAL A 450 4.14 38.23 2.63
CA VAL A 450 4.97 39.43 2.57
C VAL A 450 4.12 40.66 2.32
N THR A 451 4.38 41.72 3.06
CA THR A 451 3.71 43.01 2.90
C THR A 451 4.72 44.14 2.86
N LEU A 452 4.44 45.16 2.05
CA LEU A 452 5.26 46.35 1.93
C LEU A 452 4.51 47.54 2.56
N LYS A 453 5.16 48.23 3.50
CA LYS A 453 4.73 49.54 3.99
C LYS A 453 5.59 50.61 3.33
N GLY A 454 4.94 51.54 2.63
CA GLY A 454 5.56 52.54 1.76
C GLY A 454 5.28 52.27 0.28
N GLU A 455 5.66 53.20 -0.58
CA GLU A 455 5.44 53.11 -2.03
C GLU A 455 6.50 52.22 -2.69
N GLY A 456 6.09 51.15 -3.38
CA GLY A 456 6.99 50.27 -4.10
C GLY A 456 6.34 48.96 -4.51
N LYS A 457 7.16 48.00 -4.95
CA LYS A 457 6.74 46.66 -5.39
C LYS A 457 7.64 45.59 -4.80
N LEU A 458 7.04 44.43 -4.49
CA LEU A 458 7.74 43.21 -4.06
C LEU A 458 7.65 42.16 -5.17
N GLU A 459 8.71 41.40 -5.38
CA GLU A 459 8.72 40.27 -6.28
C GLU A 459 9.56 39.10 -5.72
N PRO A 460 9.00 37.88 -5.59
CA PRO A 460 7.60 37.53 -5.81
C PRO A 460 6.67 38.04 -4.68
N THR A 461 5.36 38.10 -4.95
CA THR A 461 4.34 38.52 -3.95
C THR A 461 3.89 37.39 -3.03
N GLU A 462 4.07 36.13 -3.45
CA GLU A 462 3.71 34.93 -2.70
C GLU A 462 4.91 33.97 -2.63
N PRO A 463 6.01 34.35 -1.95
CA PRO A 463 7.18 33.50 -1.87
C PRO A 463 6.93 32.25 -1.03
N ARG A 464 7.56 31.14 -1.44
CA ARG A 464 7.65 29.89 -0.67
C ARG A 464 9.12 29.62 -0.35
N THR A 465 9.38 29.04 0.82
CA THR A 465 10.76 28.77 1.26
C THR A 465 11.44 27.70 0.40
N ASP A 466 12.72 27.90 0.10
CA ASP A 466 13.55 26.90 -0.59
C ASP A 466 14.04 25.78 0.35
N ARG A 467 14.90 24.89 -0.15
CA ARG A 467 15.52 23.78 0.63
C ARG A 467 16.35 24.25 1.83
N ASN A 468 16.75 25.52 1.87
CA ASN A 468 17.46 26.14 2.99
C ASN A 468 16.52 26.87 3.96
N GLY A 469 15.21 26.77 3.73
CA GLY A 469 14.17 27.47 4.48
C GLY A 469 14.11 28.96 4.14
N GLN A 470 14.64 29.39 2.99
CA GLN A 470 14.79 30.81 2.65
C GLN A 470 13.77 31.29 1.63
N VAL A 471 13.30 32.52 1.79
CA VAL A 471 12.58 33.28 0.76
C VAL A 471 13.42 34.49 0.36
N GLN A 472 13.53 34.74 -0.95
CA GLN A 472 14.23 35.90 -1.50
C GLN A 472 13.22 36.84 -2.16
N ILE A 473 13.23 38.10 -1.74
CA ILE A 473 12.26 39.10 -2.19
C ILE A 473 13.02 40.30 -2.77
N ARG A 474 12.80 40.60 -4.04
CA ARG A 474 13.26 41.82 -4.68
C ARG A 474 12.31 42.96 -4.33
N VAL A 475 12.87 44.13 -4.05
CA VAL A 475 12.11 45.33 -3.73
C VAL A 475 12.46 46.42 -4.74
N THR A 476 11.44 47.00 -5.36
CA THR A 476 11.58 48.19 -6.20
C THR A 476 10.89 49.35 -5.52
N SER A 477 11.62 50.44 -5.30
CA SER A 477 11.07 51.63 -4.64
C SER A 477 10.11 52.42 -5.54
N GLY A 478 9.20 53.15 -4.92
CA GLY A 478 8.32 54.12 -5.57
C GLY A 478 9.00 55.48 -5.82
N GLY A 479 8.20 56.50 -6.12
CA GLY A 479 8.68 57.85 -6.42
C GLY A 479 9.05 58.67 -5.19
N GLU A 480 8.62 58.27 -3.99
CA GLU A 480 8.86 59.01 -2.76
C GLU A 480 10.09 58.53 -1.97
N ALA A 481 10.90 59.48 -1.49
CA ALA A 481 11.97 59.21 -0.54
C ALA A 481 11.41 58.87 0.85
N GLY A 482 12.10 58.00 1.59
CA GLY A 482 11.61 57.54 2.89
C GLY A 482 12.17 56.20 3.33
N THR A 483 11.44 55.47 4.17
CA THR A 483 11.78 54.10 4.57
C THR A 483 10.68 53.15 4.13
N LEU A 484 11.05 52.16 3.31
CA LEU A 484 10.22 51.02 2.99
C LEU A 484 10.41 49.96 4.08
N THR A 485 9.32 49.41 4.59
CA THR A 485 9.37 48.27 5.53
C THR A 485 8.72 47.05 4.88
N VAL A 486 9.52 46.00 4.71
CA VAL A 486 9.06 44.69 4.26
C VAL A 486 8.82 43.82 5.48
N GLU A 487 7.56 43.48 5.72
CA GLU A 487 7.13 42.60 6.81
C GLU A 487 6.84 41.21 6.23
N ALA A 488 7.51 40.19 6.77
CA ALA A 488 7.30 38.79 6.45
C ALA A 488 6.63 38.07 7.63
N LYS A 489 5.65 37.21 7.34
CA LYS A 489 4.93 36.41 8.32
C LYS A 489 4.77 34.98 7.82
N ALA A 490 4.97 34.02 8.70
CA ALA A 490 4.72 32.60 8.46
C ALA A 490 3.72 32.07 9.51
N ASP A 491 3.02 30.98 9.18
CA ASP A 491 2.04 30.40 10.10
C ASP A 491 2.71 29.83 11.36
N GLY A 492 2.03 29.96 12.51
CA GLY A 492 2.55 29.53 13.80
C GLY A 492 3.72 30.36 14.37
N VAL A 493 4.18 31.40 13.67
CA VAL A 493 5.33 32.23 14.10
C VAL A 493 5.04 33.73 14.08
N GLY A 494 5.84 34.49 14.83
CA GLY A 494 5.85 35.95 14.77
C GLY A 494 6.34 36.50 13.43
N LYS A 495 6.23 37.83 13.27
CA LYS A 495 6.70 38.54 12.07
C LYS A 495 8.20 38.87 12.12
N ALA A 496 8.83 38.95 10.95
CA ALA A 496 10.15 39.53 10.76
C ALA A 496 10.05 40.77 9.87
N GLU A 497 10.84 41.81 10.16
CA GLU A 497 10.82 43.07 9.41
C GLU A 497 12.21 43.40 8.89
N ALA A 498 12.27 43.79 7.61
CA ALA A 498 13.44 44.36 6.97
C ALA A 498 13.09 45.78 6.48
N ARG A 499 14.11 46.65 6.42
CA ARG A 499 13.98 48.06 6.05
C ARG A 499 14.88 48.38 4.87
N ILE A 500 14.37 49.20 3.95
CA ILE A 500 15.13 49.81 2.86
C ILE A 500 14.98 51.32 2.96
N HIS A 501 16.08 52.03 2.79
CA HIS A 501 16.14 53.48 2.81
C HIS A 501 16.10 54.02 1.38
N VAL A 502 15.09 54.81 1.05
CA VAL A 502 14.91 55.41 -0.28
C VAL A 502 15.37 56.86 -0.23
N ALA A 503 16.31 57.22 -1.10
CA ALA A 503 16.79 58.58 -1.27
C ALA A 503 16.49 59.08 -2.68
N PRO A 504 16.33 60.40 -2.90
CA PRO A 504 16.30 60.95 -4.24
C PRO A 504 17.58 60.61 -5.03
N PRO A 505 17.55 60.64 -6.37
CA PRO A 505 18.73 60.38 -7.18
C PRO A 505 19.83 61.36 -6.84
N ALA A 506 21.07 60.90 -6.77
CA ALA A 506 22.19 61.80 -6.55
C ALA A 506 22.26 62.81 -7.71
N VAL A 507 22.12 64.11 -7.40
CA VAL A 507 22.31 65.18 -8.38
C VAL A 507 23.74 65.05 -8.91
N ARG A 508 23.87 64.71 -10.20
CA ARG A 508 25.17 64.59 -10.87
C ARG A 508 25.82 65.93 -11.12
#